data_AF-A0A495ZWA1-F1
#
_entry.id   AF-A0A495ZWA1-F1
#
_cell.length_a   1.000
_cell.length_b   1.000
_cell.length_c   1.000
_cell.angle_alpha   90.00
_cell.angle_beta   90.00
_cell.angle_gamma   90.00
#
_symmetry.space_group_name_H-M   'P 1'
#
loop_
_entity.id
_entity.type
_entity.pdbx_description
1 polymer ?
#
loop_
_entity_poly.entity_id
_entity_poly.type
_entity_poly.pdbx_seq_one_letter_code
_entity_poly.pdbx_strand_id
1 'polypeptide(L)'
;MDDSNPLHWSFDYNHGAQNPDFAQILIKLLDESEVKSAADSVSADTEDFKKHVYQILPNFWRGYKRRGNQKGVLSIGTVIVERQKRNDDIWNYNVQYQNTTSGEDLRLQFHCQNECYRPLYGSWRVDAQNSCNDRYSTLKWDGRLTSYAEILLGINGAEITAGTVNNSFPLTCNWALLDVIPALAERLKALGDDVDIALLDDLEQLRPKNKLGFLDSVHSPTPLDGYYLYGTGVLPSYWWVDANGNIVIVSSTFETLVLKEKTGDPS
;
A
#
# COMPACT_ATOMS: atom_id res chain seq x y z
N MET A 1 -15.58 -6.14 -36.96
CA MET A 1 -14.59 -5.98 -35.88
C MET A 1 -15.16 -6.69 -34.69
N ASP A 2 -14.44 -7.66 -34.14
CA ASP A 2 -14.90 -8.49 -33.03
C ASP A 2 -15.17 -7.64 -31.79
N ASP A 3 -16.44 -7.58 -31.38
CA ASP A 3 -16.93 -6.99 -30.13
C ASP A 3 -16.61 -7.87 -28.89
N SER A 4 -15.72 -8.87 -29.01
CA SER A 4 -15.53 -9.91 -28.00
C SER A 4 -14.41 -9.65 -26.98
N ASN A 5 -13.77 -8.48 -26.99
CA ASN A 5 -12.83 -8.10 -25.93
C ASN A 5 -12.97 -6.62 -25.57
N PRO A 6 -14.02 -6.23 -24.82
CA PRO A 6 -14.08 -4.89 -24.26
C PRO A 6 -12.88 -4.67 -23.33
N LEU A 7 -12.11 -3.61 -23.57
CA LEU A 7 -11.00 -3.19 -22.71
C LEU A 7 -11.45 -3.17 -21.23
N HIS A 8 -10.59 -3.67 -20.34
CA HIS A 8 -10.89 -3.83 -18.90
C HIS A 8 -11.25 -2.51 -18.19
N TRP A 9 -10.90 -1.37 -18.78
CA TRP A 9 -11.24 -0.05 -18.28
C TRP A 9 -11.38 0.95 -19.44
N SER A 10 -12.27 1.93 -19.27
CA SER A 10 -12.36 3.12 -20.11
C SER A 10 -12.72 4.32 -19.24
N PHE A 11 -12.02 5.44 -19.43
CA PHE A 11 -12.35 6.70 -18.76
C PHE A 11 -13.54 7.35 -19.47
N ASP A 12 -14.59 7.71 -18.70
CA ASP A 12 -15.67 8.54 -19.21
C ASP A 12 -15.36 10.01 -18.92
N TYR A 13 -14.88 10.72 -19.94
CA TYR A 13 -14.59 12.15 -19.87
C TYR A 13 -15.85 13.01 -20.07
N ASN A 14 -16.98 12.41 -20.44
CA ASN A 14 -18.22 13.13 -20.71
C ASN A 14 -19.10 13.22 -19.45
N HIS A 15 -19.78 14.36 -19.33
CA HIS A 15 -20.41 14.87 -18.11
C HIS A 15 -21.29 13.89 -17.32
N GLY A 16 -21.13 13.92 -15.99
CA GLY A 16 -22.17 13.57 -15.02
C GLY A 16 -22.08 12.15 -14.45
N ALA A 17 -21.43 12.01 -13.29
CA ALA A 17 -22.13 11.73 -12.05
C ALA A 17 -21.12 11.61 -10.90
N GLN A 18 -21.28 12.44 -9.87
CA GLN A 18 -20.75 12.22 -8.52
C GLN A 18 -21.44 11.02 -7.84
N ASN A 19 -21.86 10.02 -8.61
CA ASN A 19 -22.55 8.84 -8.12
C ASN A 19 -21.73 7.58 -8.41
N PRO A 20 -21.37 6.83 -7.37
CA PRO A 20 -21.68 7.12 -5.97
C PRO A 20 -20.88 8.30 -5.39
N ASP A 21 -21.41 8.97 -4.36
CA ASP A 21 -20.76 10.09 -3.66
C ASP A 21 -19.50 9.58 -2.93
N PHE A 22 -18.33 9.94 -3.46
CA PHE A 22 -17.04 9.51 -2.94
C PHE A 22 -16.85 9.92 -1.48
N ALA A 23 -17.22 11.16 -1.12
CA ALA A 23 -16.98 11.69 0.22
C ALA A 23 -17.83 10.94 1.25
N GLN A 24 -19.11 10.69 0.94
CA GLN A 24 -19.98 9.90 1.82
C GLN A 24 -19.50 8.46 1.98
N ILE A 25 -19.01 7.83 0.90
CA ILE A 25 -18.46 6.48 0.98
C ILE A 25 -17.19 6.45 1.83
N LEU A 26 -16.29 7.42 1.64
CA LEU A 26 -15.08 7.52 2.43
C LEU A 26 -15.39 7.65 3.93
N ILE A 27 -16.26 8.61 4.30
CA ILE A 27 -16.69 8.81 5.69
C ILE A 27 -17.29 7.51 6.26
N LYS A 28 -18.21 6.89 5.52
CA LYS A 28 -18.85 5.64 5.94
C LYS A 28 -17.83 4.51 6.18
N LEU A 29 -16.82 4.37 5.33
CA LEU A 29 -15.79 3.34 5.49
C LEU A 29 -14.91 3.60 6.71
N LEU A 30 -14.56 4.86 6.96
CA LEU A 30 -13.83 5.24 8.17
C LEU A 30 -14.64 4.90 9.43
N ASP A 31 -15.93 5.30 9.47
CA ASP A 31 -16.83 5.00 10.58
C ASP A 31 -16.99 3.47 10.81
N GLU A 32 -17.15 2.69 9.75
CA GLU A 32 -17.28 1.21 9.84
C GLU A 32 -15.99 0.55 10.36
N SER A 33 -14.82 1.09 10.00
CA SER A 33 -13.53 0.57 10.44
C SER A 33 -13.32 0.74 11.95
N GLU A 34 -13.74 1.87 12.52
CA GLU A 34 -13.69 2.12 13.96
C GLU A 34 -14.57 1.12 14.72
N VAL A 35 -15.78 0.84 14.21
CA VAL A 35 -16.74 -0.09 14.84
C VAL A 35 -16.23 -1.53 14.85
N LYS A 36 -15.64 -2.00 13.74
CA LYS A 36 -15.10 -3.37 13.67
C LYS A 36 -13.90 -3.57 14.59
N SER A 37 -13.07 -2.54 14.73
CA SER A 37 -11.93 -2.54 15.63
C SER A 37 -12.36 -2.72 17.10
N ALA A 38 -13.48 -2.13 17.50
CA ALA A 38 -14.03 -2.28 18.84
C ALA A 38 -14.65 -3.67 19.09
N ALA A 39 -15.26 -4.28 18.06
CA ALA A 39 -15.98 -5.55 18.16
C ALA A 39 -15.07 -6.80 18.19
N ASP A 40 -13.92 -6.76 17.50
CA ASP A 40 -12.99 -7.89 17.38
C ASP A 40 -11.90 -7.93 18.48
N SER A 41 -12.08 -7.19 19.58
CA SER A 41 -11.17 -7.16 20.74
C SER A 41 -11.12 -8.47 21.57
N VAL A 42 -11.53 -9.61 21.00
CA VAL A 42 -11.55 -10.93 21.64
C VAL A 42 -10.44 -11.82 21.07
N SER A 43 -9.19 -11.51 21.42
CA SER A 43 -8.11 -12.44 21.79
C SER A 43 -6.75 -11.71 21.75
N ALA A 44 -6.33 -11.18 22.89
CA ALA A 44 -5.09 -10.44 23.10
C ALA A 44 -3.86 -11.37 23.21
N ASP A 45 -3.63 -12.26 22.23
CA ASP A 45 -2.61 -13.31 22.37
C ASP A 45 -1.52 -13.32 21.28
N THR A 46 -1.36 -12.27 20.49
CA THR A 46 -0.12 -12.09 19.70
C THR A 46 0.13 -10.61 19.39
N GLU A 47 0.80 -9.89 20.31
CA GLU A 47 1.39 -8.55 20.03
C GLU A 47 2.29 -8.58 18.77
N ASP A 48 2.72 -9.77 18.38
CA ASP A 48 3.58 -10.07 17.24
C ASP A 48 2.82 -10.25 15.91
N PHE A 49 1.51 -10.08 15.84
CA PHE A 49 0.76 -10.22 14.59
C PHE A 49 -0.17 -9.03 14.33
N LYS A 50 -0.14 -8.51 13.10
CA LYS A 50 -1.03 -7.45 12.64
C LYS A 50 -1.61 -7.79 11.28
N LYS A 51 -2.91 -7.58 11.10
CA LYS A 51 -3.59 -7.71 9.82
C LYS A 51 -4.41 -6.47 9.53
N HIS A 52 -4.12 -5.81 8.40
CA HIS A 52 -4.93 -4.70 7.88
C HIS A 52 -5.56 -5.09 6.55
N VAL A 53 -6.85 -4.81 6.41
CA VAL A 53 -7.59 -4.99 5.16
C VAL A 53 -8.04 -3.62 4.68
N TYR A 54 -7.58 -3.24 3.50
CA TYR A 54 -7.93 -2.01 2.83
C TYR A 54 -8.88 -2.26 1.67
N GLN A 55 -9.83 -1.37 1.50
CA GLN A 55 -10.65 -1.27 0.30
C GLN A 55 -10.01 -0.29 -0.69
N ILE A 56 -9.88 -0.68 -1.95
CA ILE A 56 -9.35 0.18 -3.00
C ILE A 56 -10.49 0.98 -3.62
N LEU A 57 -10.37 2.31 -3.59
CA LEU A 57 -11.25 3.26 -4.26
C LEU A 57 -10.48 3.94 -5.41
N PRO A 58 -11.14 4.29 -6.53
CA PRO A 58 -10.49 5.05 -7.60
C PRO A 58 -10.24 6.50 -7.17
N ASN A 59 -9.08 7.08 -7.48
CA ASN A 59 -8.78 8.49 -7.17
C ASN A 59 -9.49 9.51 -8.05
N PHE A 60 -10.09 9.08 -9.14
CA PHE A 60 -10.70 10.00 -10.08
C PHE A 60 -12.07 10.41 -9.57
N TRP A 61 -12.21 11.71 -9.29
CA TRP A 61 -13.48 12.37 -8.98
C TRP A 61 -14.46 12.35 -10.18
N ARG A 62 -14.07 11.71 -11.30
CA ARG A 62 -14.80 11.62 -12.56
C ARG A 62 -14.80 10.18 -13.07
N GLY A 63 -16.00 9.62 -13.16
CA GLY A 63 -16.44 8.58 -14.10
C GLY A 63 -15.50 7.42 -14.42
N TYR A 64 -15.52 6.37 -13.59
CA TYR A 64 -15.13 5.03 -14.06
C TYR A 64 -16.32 4.36 -14.73
N LYS A 65 -16.17 3.95 -16.00
CA LYS A 65 -17.18 3.14 -16.68
C LYS A 65 -17.09 1.70 -16.16
N ARG A 66 -18.03 1.32 -15.30
CA ARG A 66 -18.08 -0.01 -14.70
C ARG A 66 -18.65 -1.05 -15.65
N ARG A 67 -18.07 -2.24 -15.62
CA ARG A 67 -18.65 -3.42 -16.27
C ARG A 67 -19.83 -3.89 -15.40
N GLY A 68 -21.04 -3.70 -15.91
CA GLY A 68 -22.26 -4.12 -15.21
C GLY A 68 -22.85 -3.04 -14.30
N ASN A 69 -24.17 -2.98 -14.29
CA ASN A 69 -25.01 -1.95 -13.70
C ASN A 69 -25.11 -2.07 -12.16
N GLN A 70 -23.99 -2.35 -11.47
CA GLN A 70 -23.97 -2.38 -10.00
C GLN A 70 -23.92 -0.95 -9.45
N LYS A 71 -25.09 -0.32 -9.42
CA LYS A 71 -25.31 0.93 -8.70
C LYS A 71 -24.88 0.74 -7.23
N GLY A 72 -23.91 1.53 -6.76
CA GLY A 72 -23.66 1.72 -5.33
C GLY A 72 -22.37 1.17 -4.70
N VAL A 73 -21.50 0.44 -5.42
CA VAL A 73 -20.31 -0.20 -4.78
C VAL A 73 -19.00 0.39 -5.26
N LEU A 74 -18.54 1.57 -4.83
CA LEU A 74 -17.36 2.29 -5.39
C LEU A 74 -16.03 1.51 -5.42
N SER A 75 -15.89 0.46 -4.60
CA SER A 75 -14.74 -0.45 -4.59
C SER A 75 -14.26 -0.85 -5.98
N ILE A 76 -12.95 -0.79 -6.20
CA ILE A 76 -12.28 -1.40 -7.36
C ILE A 76 -11.36 -2.55 -6.96
N GLY A 77 -11.20 -2.83 -5.67
CA GLY A 77 -10.34 -3.91 -5.21
C GLY A 77 -10.17 -3.96 -3.70
N THR A 78 -9.23 -4.79 -3.25
CA THR A 78 -8.86 -5.00 -1.85
C THR A 78 -7.35 -5.16 -1.72
N VAL A 79 -6.78 -4.67 -0.62
CA VAL A 79 -5.42 -5.01 -0.19
C VAL A 79 -5.49 -5.65 1.19
N ILE A 80 -4.76 -6.74 1.40
CA ILE A 80 -4.57 -7.38 2.70
C ILE A 80 -3.09 -7.31 3.02
N VAL A 81 -2.74 -6.72 4.16
CA VAL A 81 -1.37 -6.68 4.66
C VAL A 81 -1.30 -7.41 5.99
N GLU A 82 -0.64 -8.55 5.99
CA GLU A 82 -0.35 -9.34 7.17
C GLU A 82 1.12 -9.14 7.55
N ARG A 83 1.34 -8.83 8.83
CA ARG A 83 2.66 -8.58 9.41
C ARG A 83 2.83 -9.47 10.62
N GLN A 84 3.95 -10.18 10.70
CA GLN A 84 4.26 -11.02 11.84
C GLN A 84 5.69 -10.81 12.31
N LYS A 85 5.88 -10.48 13.58
CA LYS A 85 7.20 -10.40 14.21
C LYS A 85 7.72 -11.81 14.48
N ARG A 86 8.96 -12.06 14.09
CA ARG A 86 9.69 -13.32 14.32
C ARG A 86 10.93 -13.01 15.16
N ASN A 87 10.98 -13.60 16.35
CA ASN A 87 12.14 -13.55 17.26
C ASN A 87 12.64 -12.13 17.58
N ASP A 88 11.73 -11.19 17.85
CA ASP A 88 11.96 -9.78 18.19
C ASP A 88 12.71 -8.88 17.18
N ASP A 89 13.44 -9.45 16.23
CA ASP A 89 14.35 -8.69 15.36
C ASP A 89 13.86 -8.54 13.91
N ILE A 90 12.89 -9.36 13.48
CA ILE A 90 12.46 -9.42 12.08
C ILE A 90 10.94 -9.34 11.98
N TRP A 91 10.45 -8.53 11.06
CA TRP A 91 9.06 -8.52 10.61
C TRP A 91 8.92 -9.26 9.29
N ASN A 92 8.00 -10.21 9.23
CA ASN A 92 7.58 -10.89 8.02
C ASN A 92 6.35 -10.17 7.46
N TYR A 93 6.36 -9.84 6.18
CA TYR A 93 5.24 -9.19 5.48
C TYR A 93 4.68 -10.15 4.43
N ASN A 94 3.35 -10.26 4.40
CA ASN A 94 2.59 -10.93 3.36
C ASN A 94 1.50 -9.98 2.87
N VAL A 95 1.66 -9.49 1.64
CA VAL A 95 0.74 -8.53 1.02
C VAL A 95 -0.02 -9.23 -0.10
N GLN A 96 -1.34 -9.07 -0.12
CA GLN A 96 -2.20 -9.49 -1.22
C GLN A 96 -2.93 -8.26 -1.74
N TYR A 97 -2.60 -7.85 -2.96
CA TYR A 97 -3.23 -6.73 -3.65
C TYR A 97 -4.09 -7.28 -4.78
N GLN A 98 -5.37 -6.89 -4.83
CA GLN A 98 -6.27 -7.30 -5.89
C GLN A 98 -7.06 -6.10 -6.40
N ASN A 99 -6.86 -5.75 -7.67
CA ASN A 99 -7.61 -4.72 -8.37
C ASN A 99 -8.49 -5.34 -9.46
N THR A 100 -9.79 -5.40 -9.18
CA THR A 100 -10.79 -5.99 -10.07
C THR A 100 -11.03 -5.20 -11.35
N THR A 101 -10.60 -3.93 -11.41
CA THR A 101 -10.76 -3.07 -12.59
C THR A 101 -9.61 -3.25 -13.57
N SER A 102 -8.36 -3.27 -13.09
CA SER A 102 -7.20 -3.60 -13.94
C SER A 102 -7.08 -5.11 -14.19
N GLY A 103 -7.67 -5.93 -13.31
CA GLY A 103 -7.52 -7.37 -13.30
C GLY A 103 -6.22 -7.86 -12.66
N GLU A 104 -5.51 -6.97 -11.96
CA GLU A 104 -4.23 -7.23 -11.31
C GLU A 104 -4.41 -7.91 -9.96
N ASP A 105 -3.61 -8.94 -9.71
CA ASP A 105 -3.48 -9.66 -8.44
C ASP A 105 -1.99 -9.84 -8.15
N LEU A 106 -1.50 -9.18 -7.09
CA LEU A 106 -0.11 -9.26 -6.65
C LEU A 106 -0.04 -9.89 -5.27
N ARG A 107 0.91 -10.80 -5.09
CA ARG A 107 1.28 -11.34 -3.79
C ARG A 107 2.74 -11.10 -3.52
N LEU A 108 3.02 -10.43 -2.41
CA LEU A 108 4.36 -10.02 -2.02
C LEU A 108 4.72 -10.67 -0.69
N GLN A 109 5.91 -11.26 -0.62
CA GLN A 109 6.45 -11.86 0.59
C GLN A 109 7.86 -11.32 0.82
N PHE A 110 8.06 -10.63 1.94
CA PHE A 110 9.34 -10.01 2.24
C PHE A 110 9.55 -9.88 3.75
N HIS A 111 10.76 -9.50 4.13
CA HIS A 111 11.15 -9.32 5.51
C HIS A 111 11.77 -7.94 5.71
N CYS A 112 11.58 -7.38 6.90
CA CYS A 112 12.28 -6.17 7.33
C CYS A 112 12.88 -6.37 8.71
N GLN A 113 13.98 -5.66 9.00
CA GLN A 113 14.50 -5.59 10.36
C GLN A 113 13.53 -4.78 11.23
N ASN A 114 13.45 -5.11 12.53
CA ASN A 114 12.63 -4.41 13.51
C ASN A 114 13.26 -3.07 13.94
N GLU A 115 13.45 -2.18 12.97
CA GLU A 115 13.94 -0.81 13.16
C GLU A 115 12.90 0.20 12.66
N CYS A 116 13.01 1.48 13.03
CA CYS A 116 12.01 2.50 12.70
C CYS A 116 11.74 2.64 11.20
N TYR A 117 12.75 2.43 10.36
CA TYR A 117 12.62 2.52 8.90
C TYR A 117 12.27 1.20 8.22
N ARG A 118 12.10 0.11 8.98
CA ARG A 118 11.83 -1.25 8.48
C ARG A 118 12.71 -1.58 7.26
N PRO A 119 14.05 -1.54 7.39
CA PRO A 119 14.91 -1.79 6.25
C PRO A 119 14.70 -3.22 5.75
N LEU A 120 14.64 -3.39 4.43
CA LEU A 120 14.46 -4.68 3.77
C LEU A 120 15.58 -5.65 4.17
N TYR A 121 15.21 -6.88 4.47
CA TYR A 121 16.10 -7.92 4.95
C TYR A 121 15.94 -9.21 4.14
N GLY A 122 17.08 -9.83 3.81
CA GLY A 122 17.12 -11.12 3.13
C GLY A 122 16.54 -11.07 1.71
N SER A 123 15.96 -12.19 1.30
CA SER A 123 15.29 -12.33 0.00
C SER A 123 13.79 -12.07 0.12
N TRP A 124 13.20 -11.67 -0.99
CA TRP A 124 11.77 -11.48 -1.14
C TRP A 124 11.26 -12.21 -2.39
N ARG A 125 9.93 -12.29 -2.49
CA ARG A 125 9.25 -12.93 -3.60
C ARG A 125 8.00 -12.15 -3.99
N VAL A 126 7.74 -12.12 -5.28
CA VAL A 126 6.52 -11.59 -5.88
C VAL A 126 5.91 -12.63 -6.80
N ASP A 127 4.61 -12.86 -6.62
CA ASP A 127 3.77 -13.58 -7.57
C ASP A 127 2.72 -12.61 -8.12
N ALA A 128 2.85 -12.23 -9.39
CA ALA A 128 1.92 -11.36 -10.10
C ALA A 128 1.03 -12.17 -11.04
N GLN A 129 -0.26 -11.84 -11.06
CA GLN A 129 -1.24 -12.38 -11.99
C GLN A 129 -2.08 -11.24 -12.58
N ASN A 130 -2.47 -11.41 -13.84
CA ASN A 130 -3.41 -10.52 -14.51
C ASN A 130 -4.53 -11.35 -15.14
N SER A 131 -5.74 -10.81 -15.14
CA SER A 131 -6.92 -11.40 -15.78
C SER A 131 -6.86 -11.51 -17.32
N CYS A 132 -5.74 -11.12 -17.96
CA CYS A 132 -5.55 -11.32 -19.39
C CYS A 132 -5.47 -12.82 -19.73
N ASN A 133 -6.08 -13.23 -20.84
CA ASN A 133 -6.14 -14.63 -21.27
C ASN A 133 -4.92 -15.07 -22.10
N ASP A 134 -3.73 -14.54 -21.82
CA ASP A 134 -2.52 -14.81 -22.60
C ASP A 134 -1.38 -15.41 -21.77
N ARG A 135 -0.23 -15.66 -22.42
CA ARG A 135 0.93 -16.29 -21.78
C ARG A 135 1.63 -15.38 -20.74
N TYR A 136 1.25 -14.11 -20.67
CA TYR A 136 1.80 -13.12 -19.73
C TYR A 136 0.85 -12.87 -18.55
N SER A 137 -0.19 -13.71 -18.39
CA SER A 137 -1.15 -13.64 -17.29
C SER A 137 -0.55 -13.94 -15.92
N THR A 138 0.66 -14.51 -15.86
CA THR A 138 1.36 -14.78 -14.60
C THR A 138 2.85 -14.49 -14.74
N LEU A 139 3.41 -13.76 -13.77
CA LEU A 139 4.84 -13.51 -13.66
C LEU A 139 5.26 -13.74 -12.22
N LYS A 140 6.44 -14.32 -12.01
CA LYS A 140 7.00 -14.57 -10.69
C LYS A 140 8.45 -14.15 -10.68
N TRP A 141 8.85 -13.52 -9.59
CA TRP A 141 10.25 -13.19 -9.38
C TRP A 141 10.62 -13.27 -7.91
N ASP A 142 11.88 -13.57 -7.68
CA ASP A 142 12.52 -13.37 -6.39
C ASP A 142 13.47 -12.18 -6.48
N GLY A 143 13.83 -11.62 -5.34
CA GLY A 143 14.89 -10.63 -5.29
C GLY A 143 15.65 -10.68 -4.00
N ARG A 144 16.82 -10.03 -4.02
CA ARG A 144 17.71 -9.91 -2.86
C ARG A 144 18.59 -8.68 -2.96
N LEU A 145 18.99 -8.17 -1.80
CA LEU A 145 20.04 -7.17 -1.68
C LEU A 145 21.40 -7.87 -1.54
N THR A 146 22.38 -7.51 -2.36
CA THR A 146 23.75 -8.03 -2.26
C THR A 146 24.55 -7.31 -1.17
N SER A 147 25.73 -7.84 -0.82
CA SER A 147 26.69 -7.16 0.06
C SER A 147 27.19 -5.82 -0.48
N TYR A 148 27.00 -5.54 -1.76
CA TYR A 148 27.38 -4.28 -2.42
C TYR A 148 26.20 -3.33 -2.60
N ALA A 149 25.09 -3.58 -1.89
CA ALA A 149 23.83 -2.83 -1.98
C ALA A 149 23.19 -2.82 -3.39
N GLU A 150 23.50 -3.83 -4.20
CA GLU A 150 22.83 -4.06 -5.47
C GLU A 150 21.54 -4.85 -5.25
N ILE A 151 20.50 -4.47 -5.97
CA ILE A 151 19.22 -5.17 -5.99
C ILE A 151 19.22 -6.09 -7.19
N LEU A 152 19.20 -7.40 -6.93
CA LEU A 152 19.10 -8.42 -7.95
C LEU A 152 17.69 -9.00 -7.97
N LEU A 153 17.11 -9.15 -9.16
CA LEU A 153 15.84 -9.83 -9.39
C LEU A 153 16.07 -11.10 -10.22
N GLY A 154 15.54 -12.22 -9.75
CA GLY A 154 15.49 -13.49 -10.46
C GLY A 154 14.16 -13.65 -11.17
N ILE A 155 14.16 -13.61 -12.51
CA ILE A 155 12.95 -13.75 -13.34
C ILE A 155 13.19 -14.88 -14.35
N ASN A 156 12.38 -15.95 -14.28
CA ASN A 156 12.47 -17.10 -15.20
C ASN A 156 13.90 -17.68 -15.36
N GLY A 157 14.69 -17.70 -14.28
CA GLY A 157 16.06 -18.20 -14.28
C GLY A 157 17.13 -17.23 -14.81
N ALA A 158 16.74 -16.01 -15.20
CA ALA A 158 17.66 -14.92 -15.47
C ALA A 158 17.78 -13.99 -14.25
N GLU A 159 18.98 -13.50 -13.98
CA GLU A 159 19.22 -12.47 -12.96
C GLU A 159 19.42 -11.12 -13.61
N ILE A 160 18.71 -10.10 -13.13
CA ILE A 160 18.82 -8.72 -13.58
C ILE A 160 19.11 -7.79 -12.41
N THR A 161 19.94 -6.77 -12.64
CA THR A 161 20.20 -5.73 -11.65
C THR A 161 19.14 -4.63 -11.78
N ALA A 162 18.30 -4.47 -10.77
CA ALA A 162 17.27 -3.42 -10.72
C ALA A 162 17.84 -2.05 -10.30
N GLY A 163 19.02 -2.05 -9.67
CA GLY A 163 19.76 -0.84 -9.31
C GLY A 163 20.68 -1.04 -8.11
N THR A 164 21.32 0.04 -7.68
CA THR A 164 22.19 0.06 -6.50
C THR A 164 21.69 1.12 -5.53
N VAL A 165 21.59 0.76 -4.26
CA VAL A 165 21.17 1.67 -3.20
C VAL A 165 22.38 2.33 -2.57
N ASN A 166 22.26 3.62 -2.27
CA ASN A 166 23.26 4.29 -1.45
C ASN A 166 23.11 3.85 0.01
N ASN A 167 24.16 3.27 0.59
CA ASN A 167 24.24 2.84 1.98
C ASN A 167 23.95 3.93 3.02
N SER A 168 23.92 5.20 2.62
CA SER A 168 23.54 6.31 3.50
C SER A 168 22.04 6.41 3.76
N PHE A 169 21.19 5.71 3.00
CA PHE A 169 19.73 5.74 3.18
C PHE A 169 19.17 4.36 3.50
N PRO A 170 18.18 4.25 4.40
CA PRO A 170 17.49 2.99 4.60
C PRO A 170 16.69 2.63 3.33
N LEU A 171 16.84 1.38 2.87
CA LEU A 171 16.01 0.80 1.81
C LEU A 171 14.81 0.09 2.45
N THR A 172 13.59 0.52 2.15
CA THR A 172 12.38 -0.18 2.59
C THR A 172 11.46 -0.51 1.41
N CYS A 173 10.38 -1.23 1.67
CA CYS A 173 9.30 -1.48 0.72
C CYS A 173 8.16 -0.48 0.97
N ASN A 174 7.47 -0.03 -0.08
CA ASN A 174 6.29 0.84 0.03
C ASN A 174 5.24 0.27 1.00
N TRP A 175 5.04 -1.05 1.05
CA TRP A 175 4.10 -1.69 1.98
C TRP A 175 4.55 -1.66 3.44
N ALA A 176 5.85 -1.56 3.71
CA ALA A 176 6.36 -1.40 5.08
C ALA A 176 6.13 0.02 5.63
N LEU A 177 5.76 0.99 4.78
CA LEU A 177 5.42 2.35 5.22
C LEU A 177 4.23 2.38 6.17
N LEU A 178 3.39 1.35 6.15
CA LEU A 178 2.32 1.10 7.12
C LEU A 178 2.82 1.05 8.57
N ASP A 179 4.08 0.67 8.80
CA ASP A 179 4.71 0.67 10.12
C ASP A 179 5.74 1.81 10.28
N VAL A 180 6.43 2.18 9.20
CA VAL A 180 7.47 3.23 9.24
C VAL A 180 6.87 4.59 9.57
N ILE A 181 5.75 4.96 8.95
CA ILE A 181 5.14 6.28 9.15
C ILE A 181 4.69 6.45 10.62
N PRO A 182 3.93 5.51 11.23
CA PRO A 182 3.61 5.58 12.64
C PRO A 182 4.86 5.62 13.55
N ALA A 183 5.89 4.82 13.25
CA ALA A 183 7.12 4.78 14.05
C ALA A 183 7.92 6.10 14.00
N LEU A 184 7.75 6.89 12.93
CA LEU A 184 8.42 8.18 12.75
C LEU A 184 7.51 9.38 13.03
N ALA A 185 6.22 9.16 13.32
CA ALA A 185 5.18 10.18 13.39
C ALA A 185 5.55 11.40 14.25
N GLU A 186 5.95 11.16 15.50
CA GLU A 186 6.34 12.21 16.45
C GLU A 186 7.56 13.00 15.97
N ARG A 187 8.55 12.30 15.41
CA ARG A 187 9.76 12.93 14.88
C ARG A 187 9.45 13.82 13.68
N LEU A 188 8.63 13.34 12.75
CA LEU A 188 8.25 14.07 11.53
C LEU A 188 7.42 15.31 11.86
N LYS A 189 6.55 15.23 12.88
CA LYS A 189 5.77 16.38 13.37
C LYS A 189 6.64 17.41 14.11
N ALA A 190 7.49 16.94 15.04
CA ALA A 190 8.22 17.82 15.94
C ALA A 190 9.34 18.60 15.26
N LEU A 191 10.03 17.98 14.30
CA LEU A 191 11.18 18.61 13.64
C LEU A 191 10.77 19.51 12.47
N GLY A 192 9.59 19.30 11.88
CA GLY A 192 9.20 19.96 10.63
C GLY A 192 10.09 19.61 9.43
N ASP A 193 11.04 18.69 9.62
CA ASP A 193 11.97 18.20 8.62
C ASP A 193 11.46 16.90 7.99
N ASP A 194 11.78 16.72 6.71
CA ASP A 194 11.60 15.45 6.02
C ASP A 194 12.73 14.45 6.32
N VAL A 195 12.46 13.17 6.11
CA VAL A 195 13.47 12.12 6.14
C VAL A 195 13.69 11.55 4.75
N ASP A 196 14.96 11.37 4.39
CA ASP A 196 15.34 10.72 3.14
C ASP A 196 15.22 9.20 3.28
N ILE A 197 14.56 8.57 2.30
CA ILE A 197 14.34 7.13 2.25
C ILE A 197 14.45 6.59 0.82
N ALA A 198 15.04 5.40 0.69
CA ALA A 198 15.02 4.64 -0.56
C ALA A 198 13.87 3.63 -0.50
N LEU A 199 13.12 3.51 -1.59
CA LEU A 199 12.02 2.56 -1.71
C LEU A 199 12.30 1.54 -2.81
N LEU A 200 12.01 0.28 -2.53
CA LEU A 200 11.81 -0.72 -3.56
C LEU A 200 10.30 -0.90 -3.73
N ASP A 201 9.77 -0.18 -4.72
CA ASP A 201 8.35 -0.12 -5.06
C ASP A 201 7.88 -1.49 -5.54
N ASP A 202 6.88 -2.05 -4.86
CA ASP A 202 6.33 -3.41 -5.07
C ASP A 202 7.40 -4.50 -5.22
N LEU A 203 8.55 -4.29 -4.57
CA LEU A 203 9.70 -5.19 -4.58
C LEU A 203 10.36 -5.40 -5.96
N GLU A 204 10.14 -4.49 -6.91
CA GLU A 204 10.72 -4.54 -8.25
C GLU A 204 11.48 -3.27 -8.67
N GLN A 205 10.96 -2.08 -8.35
CA GLN A 205 11.47 -0.84 -8.92
C GLN A 205 12.14 0.03 -7.86
N LEU A 206 13.45 0.24 -8.00
CA LEU A 206 14.20 1.08 -7.08
C LEU A 206 13.88 2.57 -7.29
N ARG A 207 13.53 3.23 -6.18
CA ARG A 207 13.32 4.66 -6.03
C ARG A 207 14.35 5.17 -5.03
N PRO A 208 15.51 5.64 -5.48
CA PRO A 208 16.69 5.78 -4.62
C PRO A 208 16.67 7.02 -3.70
N LYS A 209 15.79 8.00 -3.98
CA LYS A 209 15.74 9.27 -3.23
C LYS A 209 14.30 9.76 -3.13
N ASN A 210 13.70 9.53 -1.96
CA ASN A 210 12.38 10.02 -1.63
C ASN A 210 12.41 10.70 -0.27
N LYS A 211 11.44 11.59 -0.07
CA LYS A 211 11.25 12.35 1.16
C LYS A 211 9.91 11.95 1.76
N LEU A 212 9.97 11.54 3.02
CA LEU A 212 8.79 11.31 3.86
C LEU A 212 8.70 12.47 4.87
N GLY A 213 7.55 13.13 4.94
CA GLY A 213 7.37 14.29 5.82
C GLY A 213 5.95 14.42 6.35
N PHE A 214 5.78 15.27 7.37
CA PHE A 214 4.47 15.64 7.88
C PHE A 214 3.79 16.65 6.95
N LEU A 215 2.49 16.48 6.73
CA LEU A 215 1.67 17.32 5.87
C LEU A 215 0.81 18.29 6.68
N ASP A 216 -0.14 17.76 7.44
CA ASP A 216 -1.15 18.53 8.17
C ASP A 216 -1.91 17.65 9.18
N SER A 217 -2.68 18.25 10.07
CA SER A 217 -3.59 17.56 11.00
C SER A 217 -5.04 17.99 10.78
N VAL A 218 -5.91 17.02 10.48
CA VAL A 218 -7.36 17.22 10.42
C VAL A 218 -7.96 16.83 11.76
N HIS A 219 -8.83 17.66 12.32
CA HIS A 219 -9.38 17.45 13.67
C HIS A 219 -10.86 17.00 13.66
N SER A 220 -11.55 17.07 12.52
CA SER A 220 -12.97 16.77 12.40
C SER A 220 -13.30 16.25 10.99
N PRO A 221 -14.18 15.25 10.83
CA PRO A 221 -14.94 14.55 11.87
C PRO A 221 -14.11 13.56 12.70
N THR A 222 -13.09 12.96 12.11
CA THR A 222 -12.14 12.04 12.76
C THR A 222 -10.76 12.71 12.80
N PRO A 223 -10.08 12.76 13.96
CA PRO A 223 -8.72 13.28 14.04
C PRO A 223 -7.75 12.42 13.23
N LEU A 224 -7.06 13.02 12.27
CA LEU A 224 -6.10 12.35 11.38
C LEU A 224 -4.86 13.22 11.19
N ASP A 225 -3.71 12.58 11.22
CA ASP A 225 -2.44 13.19 10.87
C ASP A 225 -1.99 12.74 9.49
N GLY A 226 -1.79 13.71 8.61
CA GLY A 226 -1.37 13.54 7.24
C GLY A 226 0.15 13.55 7.10
N TYR A 227 0.65 12.65 6.27
CA TYR A 227 2.04 12.55 5.85
C TYR A 227 2.10 12.47 4.33
N TYR A 228 3.22 12.91 3.76
CA TYR A 228 3.46 12.80 2.32
C TYR A 228 4.70 11.95 2.05
N LEU A 229 4.71 11.31 0.89
CA LEU A 229 5.88 10.71 0.28
C LEU A 229 6.00 11.24 -1.15
N TYR A 230 7.14 11.85 -1.49
CA TYR A 230 7.46 12.25 -2.86
C TYR A 230 8.94 12.05 -3.16
N GLY A 231 9.30 11.87 -4.42
CA GLY A 231 10.69 11.62 -4.78
C GLY A 231 10.90 11.36 -6.26
N THR A 232 12.12 11.00 -6.62
CA THR A 232 12.46 10.73 -8.02
C THR A 232 11.83 9.41 -8.46
N GLY A 233 10.95 9.47 -9.46
CA GLY A 233 10.27 8.31 -10.01
C GLY A 233 9.09 7.81 -9.18
N VAL A 234 8.79 8.41 -8.03
CA VAL A 234 7.61 8.10 -7.22
C VAL A 234 6.54 9.14 -7.50
N LEU A 235 5.33 8.67 -7.82
CA LEU A 235 4.16 9.54 -7.84
C LEU A 235 3.83 9.96 -6.40
N PRO A 236 3.56 11.24 -6.13
CA PRO A 236 3.23 11.70 -4.78
C PRO A 236 2.12 10.85 -4.16
N SER A 237 2.31 10.47 -2.91
CA SER A 237 1.31 9.77 -2.12
C SER A 237 1.13 10.43 -0.76
N TYR A 238 -0.08 10.31 -0.23
CA TYR A 238 -0.50 10.91 1.04
C TYR A 238 -1.05 9.84 1.95
N TRP A 239 -0.63 9.87 3.21
CA TRP A 239 -0.86 8.82 4.19
C TRP A 239 -1.50 9.47 5.42
N TRP A 240 -2.68 9.00 5.82
CA TRP A 240 -3.40 9.55 6.96
C TRP A 240 -3.45 8.53 8.08
N VAL A 241 -3.02 8.96 9.26
CA VAL A 241 -2.85 8.14 10.45
C VAL A 241 -3.90 8.54 11.50
N ASP A 242 -4.60 7.56 12.07
CA ASP A 242 -5.53 7.76 13.18
C ASP A 242 -4.82 7.99 14.51
N ALA A 243 -5.57 8.39 15.54
CA ALA A 243 -5.03 8.60 16.89
C ALA A 243 -4.39 7.35 17.52
N ASN A 244 -4.67 6.16 16.98
CA ASN A 244 -4.13 4.88 17.45
C ASN A 244 -2.91 4.44 16.61
N GLY A 245 -2.37 5.31 15.75
CA GLY A 245 -1.20 5.02 14.93
C GLY A 245 -1.48 4.10 13.73
N ASN A 246 -2.74 3.93 13.32
CA ASN A 246 -3.09 3.13 12.15
C ASN A 246 -3.20 4.02 10.92
N ILE A 247 -2.61 3.56 9.82
CA ILE A 247 -2.80 4.21 8.53
C ILE A 247 -4.20 3.86 8.02
N VAL A 248 -5.11 4.83 8.04
CA VAL A 248 -6.52 4.64 7.65
C VAL A 248 -6.78 5.02 6.19
N ILE A 249 -5.97 5.91 5.62
CA ILE A 249 -6.07 6.31 4.22
C ILE A 249 -4.68 6.35 3.60
N VAL A 250 -4.52 5.74 2.43
CA VAL A 250 -3.35 5.90 1.56
C VAL A 250 -3.84 6.37 0.20
N SER A 251 -3.54 7.59 -0.19
CA SER A 251 -3.90 8.13 -1.50
C SER A 251 -2.66 8.22 -2.37
N SER A 252 -2.62 7.47 -3.48
CA SER A 252 -1.61 7.61 -4.52
C SER A 252 -2.11 8.55 -5.63
N THR A 253 -1.63 8.42 -6.87
CA THR A 253 -2.22 9.10 -8.04
C THR A 253 -3.40 8.30 -8.62
N PHE A 254 -3.36 6.97 -8.58
CA PHE A 254 -4.36 6.13 -9.27
C PHE A 254 -5.48 5.65 -8.37
N GLU A 255 -5.21 5.49 -7.08
CA GLU A 255 -6.13 4.88 -6.12
C GLU A 255 -5.98 5.43 -4.70
N THR A 256 -7.06 5.30 -3.94
CA THR A 256 -7.10 5.51 -2.50
C THR A 256 -7.36 4.16 -1.83
N LEU A 257 -6.49 3.78 -0.92
CA LEU A 257 -6.71 2.67 0.01
C LEU A 257 -7.39 3.24 1.25
N VAL A 258 -8.51 2.64 1.68
CA VAL A 258 -9.22 3.01 2.91
C VAL A 258 -9.28 1.79 3.81
N LEU A 259 -8.79 1.92 5.04
CA LEU A 259 -8.78 0.83 6.01
C LEU A 259 -10.22 0.42 6.32
N LYS A 260 -10.48 -0.88 6.28
CA LYS A 260 -11.80 -1.46 6.49
C LYS A 260 -11.83 -2.36 7.73
N GLU A 261 -10.77 -3.14 7.93
CA GLU A 261 -10.67 -4.12 9.01
C GLU A 261 -9.23 -4.14 9.54
N LYS A 262 -9.07 -4.20 10.86
CA LYS A 262 -7.78 -4.39 11.50
C LYS A 262 -7.87 -5.43 12.61
N THR A 263 -6.82 -6.21 12.79
CA THR A 263 -6.70 -7.23 13.85
C THR A 263 -5.27 -7.24 14.40
N GLY A 264 -5.14 -7.39 15.72
CA GLY A 264 -3.84 -7.53 16.39
C GLY A 264 -3.11 -6.22 16.68
N ASP A 265 -3.75 -5.06 16.49
CA ASP A 265 -3.20 -3.79 16.97
C ASP A 265 -3.57 -3.57 18.44
N PRO A 266 -2.63 -3.04 19.26
CA PRO A 266 -2.95 -2.64 20.62
C PRO A 266 -3.96 -1.49 20.59
N SER A 267 -5.02 -1.62 21.39
CA SER A 267 -6.05 -0.60 21.63
C SER A 267 -5.54 0.57 22.45
#